data_AF-A0A9X8VC06-F1
#
_entry.id   AF-A0A9X8VC06-F1
#
_cell.length_a   1.000
_cell.length_b   1.000
_cell.length_c   1.000
_cell.angle_alpha   90.00
_cell.angle_beta   90.00
_cell.angle_gamma   90.00
#
_symmetry.space_group_name_H-M   'P 1'
#
loop_
_entity.id
_entity.type
_entity.pdbx_description
1 polymer ?
#
loop_
_entity_poly.entity_id
_entity_poly.type
_entity_poly.pdbx_seq_one_letter_code
_entity_poly.pdbx_strand_id
1 'polypeptide(L)'
;SWGAPFVAIAIFFFAFTSIIANYAYAESNLVFLEHNHPGGLLIFRCVALGMVMFGALAELPLVWKMADTSMALMAITNLTAILLLSRVALKLADDYHRQRRLGKLPTFDATRFPELKSQ
;
A
#
# COMPACT_ATOMS: atom_id res chain seq x y z
N SER A 1 -35.77 -17.38 -1.40
CA SER A 1 -35.01 -16.30 -0.74
C SER A 1 -33.55 -16.72 -0.46
N TRP A 2 -32.82 -17.16 -1.49
CA TRP A 2 -31.44 -17.67 -1.35
C TRP A 2 -30.36 -16.59 -1.55
N GLY A 3 -30.72 -15.46 -2.18
CA GLY A 3 -29.77 -14.39 -2.51
C GLY A 3 -29.21 -13.65 -1.30
N ALA A 4 -30.05 -13.29 -0.32
CA ALA A 4 -29.60 -12.56 0.88
C ALA A 4 -28.55 -13.32 1.71
N PRO A 5 -28.75 -14.60 2.09
CA PRO A 5 -27.72 -15.34 2.84
C PRO A 5 -26.45 -15.60 2.00
N PHE A 6 -26.59 -15.83 0.69
CA PHE A 6 -25.43 -16.00 -0.19
C PHE A 6 -24.56 -14.73 -0.25
N VAL A 7 -25.19 -13.57 -0.47
CA VAL A 7 -24.48 -12.28 -0.52
C VAL A 7 -23.83 -11.94 0.82
N ALA A 8 -24.49 -12.23 1.94
CA ALA A 8 -23.90 -12.01 3.26
C ALA A 8 -22.61 -12.84 3.47
N ILE A 9 -22.62 -14.12 3.09
CA ILE A 9 -21.43 -14.99 3.16
C ILE A 9 -20.32 -14.46 2.25
N ALA A 10 -20.65 -14.05 1.02
CA ALA A 10 -19.68 -13.50 0.09
C ALA A 10 -19.04 -12.20 0.61
N ILE A 11 -19.84 -11.27 1.13
CA ILE A 11 -19.36 -10.01 1.73
C ILE A 11 -18.49 -10.29 2.96
N PHE A 12 -18.84 -11.28 3.79
CA PHE A 12 -18.04 -11.66 4.94
C PHE A 12 -16.62 -12.08 4.52
N PHE A 13 -16.49 -13.01 3.57
CA PHE A 13 -15.17 -13.43 3.08
C PHE A 13 -14.40 -12.29 2.39
N PHE A 14 -15.10 -11.47 1.59
CA PHE A 14 -14.49 -10.32 0.92
C PHE A 14 -13.96 -9.28 1.91
N ALA A 15 -14.76 -8.91 2.93
CA ALA A 15 -14.36 -7.98 3.96
C ALA A 15 -13.21 -8.56 4.81
N PHE A 16 -13.29 -9.83 5.20
CA PHE A 16 -12.25 -10.50 5.99
C PHE A 16 -10.90 -10.51 5.26
N THR A 17 -10.87 -10.97 4.01
CA THR A 17 -9.64 -10.98 3.20
C THR A 17 -9.09 -9.57 2.96
N SER A 18 -9.97 -8.59 2.73
CA SER A 18 -9.58 -7.19 2.57
C SER A 18 -8.93 -6.60 3.83
N ILE A 19 -9.48 -6.89 5.01
CA ILE A 19 -8.91 -6.43 6.29
C ILE A 19 -7.52 -7.03 6.50
N ILE A 20 -7.34 -8.33 6.25
CA ILE A 20 -6.05 -9.01 6.41
C ILE A 20 -5.01 -8.43 5.43
N ALA A 21 -5.39 -8.24 4.17
CA ALA A 21 -4.49 -7.65 3.18
C ALA A 21 -4.02 -6.25 3.62
N ASN A 22 -4.95 -5.37 4.01
CA ASN A 22 -4.61 -4.02 4.49
C ASN A 22 -3.74 -4.04 5.76
N TYR A 23 -4.02 -4.96 6.69
CA TYR A 23 -3.20 -5.14 7.88
C TYR A 23 -1.77 -5.54 7.52
N ALA A 24 -1.58 -6.50 6.60
CA ALA A 24 -0.25 -6.94 6.18
C ALA A 24 0.55 -5.83 5.48
N TYR A 25 -0.12 -5.01 4.64
CA TYR A 25 0.51 -3.83 4.04
C TYR A 25 0.96 -2.82 5.09
N ALA A 26 0.09 -2.51 6.05
CA ALA A 26 0.42 -1.55 7.11
C ALA A 26 1.50 -2.08 8.07
N GLU A 27 1.50 -3.37 8.42
CA GLU A 27 2.55 -4.01 9.22
C GLU A 27 3.90 -3.94 8.50
N SER A 28 3.93 -4.23 7.19
CA SER A 28 5.16 -4.13 6.38
C SER A 28 5.69 -2.69 6.33
N ASN A 29 4.81 -1.71 6.15
CA ASN A 29 5.18 -0.29 6.16
C ASN A 29 5.70 0.16 7.54
N LEU A 30 5.07 -0.29 8.62
CA LEU A 30 5.47 0.04 9.99
C LEU A 30 6.84 -0.56 10.34
N VAL A 31 7.07 -1.83 9.97
CA VAL A 31 8.37 -2.50 10.17
C VAL A 31 9.49 -1.77 9.43
N PHE A 32 9.21 -1.30 8.21
CA PHE A 32 10.15 -0.49 7.43
C PHE A 32 10.46 0.87 8.10
N LEU A 33 9.45 1.53 8.66
CA LEU A 33 9.60 2.87 9.25
C LEU A 33 10.27 2.83 10.65
N GLU A 34 9.83 1.91 11.51
CA GLU A 34 10.29 1.81 12.91
C GLU A 34 11.42 0.80 13.12
N HIS A 35 12.01 0.26 12.06
CA HIS A 35 13.10 -0.73 12.13
C HIS A 35 12.76 -1.91 13.06
N ASN A 36 11.52 -2.43 12.95
CA ASN A 36 11.03 -3.59 13.71
C ASN A 36 10.97 -3.40 15.24
N HIS A 37 10.63 -2.20 15.73
CA HIS A 37 10.46 -1.99 17.17
C HIS A 37 9.27 -2.82 17.72
N PRO A 38 9.51 -3.76 18.67
CA PRO A 38 8.49 -4.75 19.07
C PRO A 38 7.27 -4.13 19.78
N GLY A 39 7.43 -2.96 20.40
CA GLY A 39 6.33 -2.23 21.02
C GLY A 39 5.37 -1.56 20.02
N GLY A 40 5.88 -1.07 18.88
CA GLY A 40 5.06 -0.41 17.85
C GLY A 40 4.12 -1.39 17.15
N LEU A 41 4.62 -2.60 16.89
CA LEU A 41 3.83 -3.68 16.30
C LEU A 41 2.64 -4.09 17.18
N LEU A 42 2.84 -4.15 18.51
CA LEU A 42 1.79 -4.52 19.46
C LEU A 42 0.70 -3.44 19.55
N ILE A 43 1.11 -2.17 19.61
CA ILE A 43 0.18 -1.03 19.58
C ILE A 43 -0.63 -1.04 18.28
N PHE A 44 0.03 -1.25 17.14
CA PHE A 44 -0.62 -1.34 15.83
C PHE A 44 -1.67 -2.46 15.78
N ARG A 45 -1.36 -3.66 16.30
CA ARG A 45 -2.32 -4.76 16.40
C ARG A 45 -3.55 -4.40 17.23
N CYS A 46 -3.34 -3.77 18.39
CA CYS A 46 -4.44 -3.32 19.24
C CYS A 46 -5.31 -2.28 18.54
N VAL A 47 -4.71 -1.31 17.84
CA VAL A 47 -5.44 -0.29 17.07
C VAL A 47 -6.21 -0.91 15.91
N ALA A 48 -5.61 -1.83 15.16
CA ALA A 48 -6.27 -2.51 14.05
C ALA A 48 -7.51 -3.29 14.51
N LEU A 49 -7.40 -4.06 15.60
CA LEU A 49 -8.55 -4.76 16.20
C LEU A 49 -9.62 -3.79 16.69
N GLY A 50 -9.21 -2.68 17.33
CA GLY A 50 -10.11 -1.61 17.74
C GLY A 50 -10.86 -0.97 16.58
N MET A 51 -10.19 -0.74 15.45
CA MET A 51 -10.79 -0.18 14.24
C MET A 51 -11.77 -1.14 13.56
N VAL A 52 -11.51 -2.46 13.59
CA VAL A 52 -12.46 -3.48 13.10
C VAL A 52 -13.73 -3.46 13.94
N MET A 53 -13.60 -3.41 15.28
CA MET A 53 -14.75 -3.28 16.18
C MET A 53 -15.50 -1.96 15.94
N PHE A 54 -14.78 -0.84 15.85
CA PHE A 54 -15.36 0.46 15.56
C PHE A 54 -16.14 0.46 14.24
N GLY A 55 -15.57 -0.11 13.18
CA GLY A 55 -16.23 -0.21 11.87
C GLY A 55 -17.52 -1.03 11.88
N ALA A 56 -17.65 -1.99 12.80
CA ALA A 56 -18.87 -2.79 12.96
C ALA A 56 -19.98 -2.03 13.72
N LEU A 57 -19.64 -1.03 14.54
CA LEU A 57 -20.59 -0.23 15.33
C LEU A 57 -20.90 1.14 14.69
N ALA A 58 -19.96 1.70 13.93
CA ALA A 58 -20.08 3.03 13.35
C ALA A 58 -21.09 3.08 12.21
N GLU A 59 -21.69 4.26 11.99
CA GLU A 59 -22.57 4.47 10.86
C GLU A 59 -21.80 4.45 9.53
N LEU A 60 -22.37 3.79 8.53
CA LEU A 60 -21.75 3.63 7.21
C LEU A 60 -21.25 4.96 6.60
N PRO A 61 -22.02 6.08 6.62
CA PRO A 61 -21.55 7.35 6.07
C PRO A 61 -20.33 7.92 6.79
N LEU A 62 -20.19 7.70 8.09
CA LEU A 62 -19.01 8.14 8.85
C LEU A 62 -17.78 7.34 8.44
N VAL A 63 -17.91 6.02 8.33
CA VAL A 63 -16.82 5.12 7.90
C VAL A 63 -16.33 5.48 6.50
N TRP A 64 -17.26 5.74 5.56
CA TRP A 64 -16.89 6.17 4.21
C TRP A 64 -16.14 7.50 4.22
N LYS A 65 -16.62 8.52 4.96
CA LYS A 65 -15.93 9.81 5.06
C LYS A 65 -14.51 9.69 5.63
N MET A 66 -14.33 8.84 6.64
CA MET A 66 -13.00 8.56 7.22
C MET A 66 -12.10 7.83 6.23
N ALA A 67 -12.64 6.85 5.49
CA ALA A 67 -11.92 6.12 4.46
C ALA A 67 -11.48 7.05 3.33
N ASP A 68 -12.38 7.89 2.82
CA ASP A 68 -12.09 8.85 1.74
C ASP A 68 -11.01 9.86 2.16
N THR A 69 -11.10 10.37 3.39
CA THR A 69 -10.09 11.32 3.93
C THR A 69 -8.72 10.64 4.05
N SER A 70 -8.68 9.42 4.56
CA SER A 70 -7.44 8.64 4.71
C SER A 70 -6.83 8.28 3.36
N MET A 71 -7.67 7.90 2.39
CA MET A 71 -7.27 7.60 1.02
C MET A 71 -6.71 8.85 0.33
N ALA A 72 -7.33 10.01 0.52
CA ALA A 72 -6.84 11.27 -0.01
C ALA A 72 -5.45 11.61 0.54
N LEU A 73 -5.22 11.42 1.85
CA LEU A 73 -3.91 11.63 2.46
C LEU A 73 -2.86 10.69 1.87
N MET A 74 -3.17 9.39 1.78
CA MET A 74 -2.28 8.39 1.19
C MET A 74 -1.96 8.69 -0.29
N ALA A 75 -2.96 9.12 -1.05
CA ALA A 75 -2.79 9.49 -2.45
C ALA A 75 -1.86 10.71 -2.58
N ILE A 76 -2.03 11.74 -1.76
CA ILE A 76 -1.17 12.94 -1.78
C ILE A 76 0.27 12.57 -1.45
N THR A 77 0.52 11.77 -0.42
CA THR A 77 1.88 11.38 -0.04
C THR A 77 2.56 10.55 -1.14
N ASN A 78 1.85 9.54 -1.66
CA ASN A 78 2.41 8.64 -2.68
C ASN A 78 2.61 9.36 -4.01
N LEU A 79 1.67 10.22 -4.41
CA LEU A 79 1.80 11.01 -5.63
C LEU A 79 2.98 11.99 -5.52
N THR A 80 3.14 12.66 -4.37
CA THR A 80 4.28 13.55 -4.13
C THR A 80 5.61 12.80 -4.25
N ALA A 81 5.71 11.61 -3.66
CA ALA A 81 6.90 10.76 -3.80
C ALA A 81 7.16 10.36 -5.26
N ILE A 82 6.12 9.93 -5.99
CA ILE A 82 6.24 9.59 -7.43
C ILE A 82 6.71 10.80 -8.24
N LEU A 83 6.19 12.00 -7.96
CA LEU A 83 6.60 13.22 -8.66
C LEU A 83 8.07 13.56 -8.40
N LEU A 84 8.56 13.38 -7.18
CA LEU A 84 9.98 13.57 -6.84
C LEU A 84 10.87 12.52 -7.52
N LEU A 85 10.43 11.26 -7.56
CA LEU A 85 11.15 10.16 -8.22
C LEU A 85 10.97 10.14 -9.74
N SER A 86 10.06 10.95 -10.31
CA SER A 86 9.68 10.90 -11.73
C SER A 86 10.88 10.99 -12.67
N ARG A 87 11.84 11.87 -12.37
CA ARG A 87 13.07 12.02 -13.16
C ARG A 87 13.91 10.74 -13.18
N VAL A 88 14.04 10.08 -12.03
CA VAL A 88 14.78 8.82 -11.90
C VAL A 88 14.02 7.70 -12.62
N ALA A 89 12.72 7.58 -12.37
CA ALA A 89 11.87 6.57 -12.98
C ALA A 89 11.88 6.66 -14.51
N LEU A 90 11.77 7.86 -15.09
CA LEU A 90 11.85 8.08 -16.54
C LEU A 90 13.22 7.71 -17.09
N LYS A 91 14.31 8.11 -16.40
CA LYS A 91 15.69 7.78 -16.83
C LYS A 91 15.93 6.27 -16.87
N LEU A 92 15.44 5.55 -15.86
CA LEU A 92 15.53 4.08 -15.81
C LEU A 92 14.63 3.41 -16.84
N ALA A 93 13.43 3.94 -17.07
CA ALA A 93 12.52 3.45 -18.10
C ALA A 93 13.12 3.61 -19.50
N ASP A 94 13.74 4.75 -19.80
CA ASP A 94 14.42 4.99 -21.07
C ASP A 94 15.61 4.04 -21.27
N ASP A 95 16.40 3.78 -20.22
CA ASP A 95 17.49 2.80 -20.30
C ASP A 95 16.96 1.39 -20.58
N TYR A 96 15.91 0.97 -19.86
CA TYR A 96 15.23 -0.31 -20.07
C TYR A 96 14.69 -0.43 -21.50
N HIS A 97 13.99 0.60 -21.99
CA HIS A 97 13.46 0.64 -23.35
C HIS A 97 14.57 0.61 -24.41
N ARG A 98 15.70 1.30 -24.17
CA ARG A 98 16.86 1.25 -25.05
C ARG A 98 17.44 -0.15 -25.13
N GLN A 99 17.63 -0.83 -24.00
CA GLN A 99 18.13 -2.21 -23.98
C GLN A 99 17.19 -3.18 -24.71
N ARG A 100 15.88 -3.04 -24.48
CA ARG A 100 14.85 -3.84 -25.15
C ARG A 100 14.83 -3.62 -26.67
N ARG A 101 14.98 -2.36 -27.14
CA ARG A 101 15.07 -2.04 -28.58
C ARG A 101 16.31 -2.61 -29.24
N LEU A 102 17.41 -2.75 -28.49
CA LEU A 102 18.65 -3.37 -28.95
C LEU A 102 18.59 -4.90 -28.97
N GLY A 103 17.44 -5.51 -28.67
CA GLY A 103 17.27 -6.96 -28.61
C GLY A 103 18.03 -7.64 -27.46
N LYS A 104 18.55 -6.85 -26.50
CA LYS A 104 19.24 -7.38 -25.32
C LYS A 104 18.23 -7.67 -24.22
N LEU A 105 18.51 -8.68 -23.41
CA LEU A 105 17.81 -8.88 -22.14
C LEU A 105 18.04 -7.66 -21.25
N PRO A 106 16.99 -6.92 -20.86
CA PRO A 106 17.17 -5.72 -20.05
C PRO A 106 17.73 -6.08 -18.68
N THR A 107 18.90 -5.55 -18.34
CA THR A 107 19.52 -5.71 -17.02
C THR A 107 19.76 -4.33 -16.42
N PHE A 108 19.42 -4.19 -15.14
CA PHE A 108 19.73 -2.98 -14.40
C PHE A 108 21.20 -3.01 -13.98
N ASP A 109 21.95 -1.97 -14.34
CA ASP A 109 23.35 -1.80 -13.95
C ASP A 109 23.50 -0.54 -13.08
N ALA A 110 23.65 -0.77 -11.77
CA ALA A 110 23.77 0.29 -10.77
C ALA A 110 25.04 1.16 -10.95
N THR A 111 26.05 0.68 -11.70
CA THR A 111 27.27 1.47 -11.96
C THR A 111 27.02 2.61 -12.94
N ARG A 112 25.98 2.50 -13.78
CA ARG A 112 25.60 3.50 -14.79
C ARG A 112 24.77 4.65 -14.22
N PHE A 113 24.35 4.54 -12.96
CA PHE A 113 23.56 5.53 -12.23
C PHE A 113 24.15 5.81 -10.84
N PRO A 114 25.38 6.35 -10.75
CA PRO A 114 26.07 6.56 -9.47
C PRO A 114 25.32 7.53 -8.54
N GLU A 115 24.56 8.47 -9.10
CA GLU A 115 23.69 9.40 -8.37
C GLU A 115 22.52 8.72 -7.62
N LEU A 116 22.20 7.45 -7.91
CA LEU A 116 21.16 6.69 -7.21
C LEU A 116 21.69 5.94 -5.97
N LYS A 117 23.00 5.90 -5.75
CA LYS A 117 23.60 5.23 -4.58
C LYS A 117 23.41 6.01 -3.27
N SER A 118 23.05 7.29 -3.36
CA SER A 118 22.89 8.19 -2.21
C SER A 118 21.44 8.61 -1.96
N GLN A 119 20.48 8.02 -2.66
CA GLN A 119 19.04 8.16 -2.40
C GLN A 119 18.55 6.99 -1.57
#